data_AF-A0A4Q2Z0V0-F1
#
_entry.id   AF-A0A4Q2Z0V0-F1
#
_cell.length_a   1.000
_cell.length_b   1.000
_cell.length_c   1.000
_cell.angle_alpha   90.00
_cell.angle_beta   90.00
_cell.angle_gamma   90.00
#
_symmetry.space_group_name_H-M   'P 1'
#
loop_
_entity.id
_entity.type
_entity.pdbx_description
1 polymer ?
#
loop_
_entity_poly.entity_id
_entity_poly.type
_entity_poly.pdbx_seq_one_letter_code
_entity_poly.pdbx_strand_id
1 'polypeptide(L)'
;MNSFFLLAVATTSPAPACAYNYIDDTLGYAAEPNVTFEAAALGWFFKGELIQYRDGYYAKYGRPRPFAPFEIEPVGKKGNIPIFIETWQDADAPDIVYVMAKSAGCLFQTYKRQYNPMPPE
;
A
#
# COMPACT_ATOMS: atom_id res chain seq x y z
N MET A 1 -54.60 -6.88 -10.83
CA MET A 1 -53.67 -6.92 -9.68
C MET A 1 -52.27 -6.70 -10.24
N ASN A 2 -51.75 -5.47 -10.16
CA ASN A 2 -50.42 -5.14 -10.68
C ASN A 2 -49.38 -5.37 -9.59
N SER A 3 -48.60 -6.44 -9.72
CA SER A 3 -47.40 -6.67 -8.92
C SER A 3 -46.30 -5.72 -9.39
N PHE A 4 -45.94 -4.77 -8.53
CA PHE A 4 -44.71 -4.00 -8.67
C PHE A 4 -43.54 -4.86 -8.17
N PHE A 5 -42.70 -5.33 -9.09
CA PHE A 5 -41.39 -5.87 -8.76
C PHE A 5 -40.47 -4.71 -8.37
N LEU A 6 -40.16 -4.59 -7.08
CA LEU A 6 -39.06 -3.76 -6.59
C LEU A 6 -37.74 -4.45 -6.98
N LEU A 7 -37.10 -3.99 -8.06
CA LEU A 7 -35.68 -4.30 -8.29
C LEU A 7 -34.86 -3.56 -7.22
N ALA A 8 -34.29 -4.31 -6.29
CA ALA A 8 -33.21 -3.81 -5.45
C ALA A 8 -31.98 -3.59 -6.35
N VAL A 9 -31.69 -2.34 -6.70
CA VAL A 9 -30.39 -1.97 -7.28
C VAL A 9 -29.37 -2.15 -6.17
N ALA A 10 -28.60 -3.25 -6.24
CA ALA A 10 -27.41 -3.39 -5.41
C ALA A 10 -26.43 -2.28 -5.85
N THR A 11 -26.40 -1.18 -5.10
CA THR A 11 -25.35 -0.18 -5.24
C THR A 11 -24.06 -0.84 -4.78
N THR A 12 -23.31 -1.43 -5.70
CA THR A 12 -21.91 -1.76 -5.44
C THR A 12 -21.22 -0.42 -5.31
N SER A 13 -21.13 0.11 -4.09
CA SER A 13 -20.24 1.24 -3.82
C SER A 13 -18.88 0.85 -4.41
N PRO A 14 -18.30 1.65 -5.32
CA PRO A 14 -16.98 1.35 -5.84
C PRO A 14 -16.07 1.16 -4.62
N ALA A 15 -15.42 -0.01 -4.54
CA ALA A 15 -14.45 -0.25 -3.48
C ALA A 15 -13.50 0.94 -3.47
N PRO A 16 -13.15 1.50 -2.30
CA PRO A 16 -12.21 2.62 -2.25
C PRO A 16 -10.96 2.21 -3.04
N ALA A 17 -10.70 2.93 -4.13
CA ALA A 17 -9.50 2.75 -4.93
C ALA A 17 -8.50 3.75 -4.38
N CYS A 18 -7.43 3.25 -3.76
CA CYS A 18 -6.35 4.13 -3.33
C CYS A 18 -5.48 4.35 -4.53
N ALA A 19 -5.73 5.46 -5.21
CA ALA A 19 -4.84 5.95 -6.22
C ALA A 19 -3.93 6.98 -5.60
N TYR A 20 -2.65 6.85 -5.86
CA TYR A 20 -1.70 7.92 -5.60
C TYR A 20 -1.10 8.34 -6.93
N ASN A 21 -0.74 9.61 -7.04
CA ASN A 21 0.02 10.17 -8.14
C ASN A 21 1.07 11.11 -7.57
N TYR A 22 2.26 11.14 -8.17
CA TYR A 22 3.21 12.21 -7.92
C TYR A 22 2.79 13.44 -8.71
N ILE A 23 2.57 14.55 -8.02
CA ILE A 23 2.36 15.89 -8.57
C ILE A 23 3.52 16.73 -8.04
N ASP A 24 4.42 17.16 -8.92
CA ASP A 24 5.63 17.93 -8.55
C ASP A 24 6.43 17.27 -7.40
N ASP A 25 6.76 15.99 -7.54
CA ASP A 25 7.43 15.13 -6.54
C ASP A 25 6.69 14.92 -5.21
N THR A 26 5.49 15.48 -5.06
CA THR A 26 4.61 15.26 -3.91
C THR A 26 3.64 14.15 -4.22
N LEU A 27 3.57 13.12 -3.38
CA LEU A 27 2.58 12.05 -3.55
C LEU A 27 1.22 12.53 -3.05
N GLY A 28 0.27 12.71 -3.97
CA GLY A 28 -1.11 13.07 -3.67
C GLY A 28 -2.09 11.92 -3.90
N TYR A 29 -3.23 11.95 -3.22
CA TYR A 29 -4.35 11.05 -3.50
C TYR A 29 -4.98 11.40 -4.85
N ALA A 30 -5.38 10.39 -5.61
CA ALA A 30 -6.00 10.53 -6.92
C ALA A 30 -7.37 9.82 -6.97
N ALA A 31 -8.19 10.18 -7.95
CA ALA A 31 -9.52 9.60 -8.13
C ALA A 31 -9.49 8.21 -8.78
N GLU A 32 -8.47 7.90 -9.56
CA GLU A 32 -8.41 6.72 -10.43
C GLU A 32 -7.19 5.85 -10.14
N PRO A 33 -7.33 4.53 -9.91
CA PRO A 33 -6.23 3.65 -9.54
C PRO A 33 -5.05 3.71 -10.52
N ASN A 34 -3.84 3.86 -9.98
CA ASN A 34 -2.61 3.92 -10.76
C ASN A 34 -1.73 2.71 -10.47
N VAL A 35 -1.65 1.78 -11.44
CA VAL A 35 -0.84 0.56 -11.35
C VAL A 35 0.67 0.83 -11.31
N THR A 36 1.11 2.04 -11.66
CA THR A 36 2.53 2.44 -11.65
C THR A 36 3.16 2.31 -10.25
N PHE A 37 2.34 2.43 -9.20
CA PHE A 37 2.79 2.34 -7.81
C PHE A 37 2.52 0.96 -7.18
N GLU A 38 2.03 0.00 -7.95
CA GLU A 38 1.82 -1.36 -7.47
C GLU A 38 3.12 -2.17 -7.50
N ALA A 39 3.57 -2.61 -6.32
CA ALA A 39 4.75 -3.43 -6.22
C ALA A 39 4.51 -4.88 -6.67
N ALA A 40 3.25 -5.36 -6.76
CA ALA A 40 2.94 -6.76 -7.02
C ALA A 40 3.55 -7.33 -8.31
N ALA A 41 3.75 -6.50 -9.33
CA ALA A 41 4.37 -6.92 -10.60
C ALA A 41 5.90 -6.87 -10.59
N LEU A 42 6.53 -6.32 -9.54
CA LEU A 42 7.98 -6.14 -9.48
C LEU A 42 8.68 -7.40 -8.95
N GLY A 43 9.78 -7.78 -9.60
CA GLY A 43 10.52 -9.00 -9.26
C GLY A 43 10.95 -9.08 -7.80
N TRP A 44 11.44 -7.98 -7.23
CA TRP A 44 11.86 -7.93 -5.82
C TRP A 44 10.69 -8.17 -4.87
N PHE A 45 9.51 -7.65 -5.19
CA PHE A 45 8.32 -7.85 -4.39
C PHE A 45 7.87 -9.30 -4.48
N PHE A 46 7.79 -9.85 -5.70
CA PHE A 46 7.42 -11.24 -5.91
C PHE A 46 8.35 -12.21 -5.15
N LYS A 47 9.66 -11.97 -5.20
CA LYS A 47 10.69 -12.77 -4.52
C LYS A 47 10.75 -12.56 -2.99
N GLY A 48 10.01 -11.59 -2.45
CA GLY A 48 10.02 -11.30 -1.02
C GLY A 48 11.34 -10.69 -0.54
N GLU A 49 12.06 -9.99 -1.41
CA GLU A 49 13.30 -9.31 -1.06
C GLU A 49 13.09 -8.28 0.04
N LEU A 50 14.13 -8.05 0.84
CA LEU A 50 14.15 -6.97 1.80
C LEU A 50 13.97 -5.62 1.09
N ILE A 51 13.30 -4.70 1.76
CA ILE A 51 13.29 -3.29 1.40
C ILE A 51 14.11 -2.52 2.42
N GLN A 52 14.87 -1.54 1.94
CA GLN A 52 15.60 -0.62 2.80
C GLN A 52 14.83 0.69 2.86
N TYR A 53 14.64 1.20 4.07
CA TYR A 53 14.10 2.53 4.34
C TYR A 53 14.90 3.12 5.50
N ARG A 54 15.43 4.33 5.32
CA ARG A 54 16.39 4.95 6.25
C ARG A 54 17.54 3.98 6.57
N ASP A 55 17.80 3.73 7.85
CA ASP A 55 18.82 2.84 8.38
C ASP A 55 18.32 1.38 8.58
N GLY A 56 17.05 1.10 8.27
CA GLY A 56 16.39 -0.18 8.52
C GLY A 56 16.24 -1.05 7.28
N TYR A 57 16.33 -2.37 7.48
CA TYR A 57 15.89 -3.38 6.52
C TYR A 57 14.57 -3.99 6.98
N TYR A 58 13.65 -4.21 6.04
CA TYR A 58 12.32 -4.70 6.33
C TYR A 58 11.97 -5.89 5.45
N ALA A 59 11.37 -6.92 6.06
CA ALA A 59 10.89 -8.12 5.39
C ALA A 59 9.37 -8.14 5.31
N LYS A 60 8.81 -8.76 4.27
CA LYS A 60 7.36 -8.95 4.16
C LYS A 60 6.81 -9.65 5.40
N TYR A 61 5.68 -9.16 5.88
CA TYR A 61 5.02 -9.71 7.06
C TYR A 61 3.52 -9.85 6.79
N GLY A 62 2.97 -11.05 6.99
CA GLY A 62 1.55 -11.32 6.82
C GLY A 62 1.01 -11.07 5.39
N ARG A 63 -0.32 -11.06 5.28
CA ARG A 63 -1.03 -10.79 4.01
C ARG A 63 -1.23 -9.28 3.82
N PRO A 64 -1.36 -8.81 2.57
CA PRO A 64 -1.77 -7.43 2.29
C PRO A 64 -3.09 -7.08 2.99
N ARG A 65 -3.20 -5.85 3.47
CA ARG A 65 -4.38 -5.33 4.19
C ARG A 65 -4.91 -4.08 3.52
N PRO A 66 -6.23 -3.84 3.55
CA PRO A 66 -6.81 -2.59 3.11
C PRO A 66 -6.47 -1.47 4.09
N PHE A 67 -6.17 -0.28 3.58
CA PHE A 67 -6.08 0.96 4.35
C PHE A 67 -6.95 2.04 3.72
N ALA A 68 -7.56 2.88 4.55
CA ALA A 68 -8.15 4.13 4.10
C ALA A 68 -7.03 5.17 3.84
N PRO A 69 -7.24 6.14 2.94
CA PRO A 69 -6.18 7.05 2.51
C PRO A 69 -5.52 7.90 3.62
N PHE A 70 -6.22 8.14 4.72
CA PHE A 70 -5.75 8.95 5.86
C PHE A 70 -5.09 8.12 6.97
N GLU A 71 -5.15 6.79 6.90
CA GLU A 71 -4.56 5.90 7.90
C GLU A 71 -3.05 5.74 7.71
N ILE A 72 -2.58 6.00 6.50
CA ILE A 72 -1.18 5.89 6.12
C ILE A 72 -0.71 7.11 5.35
N GLU A 73 0.56 7.42 5.47
CA GLU A 73 1.20 8.53 4.77
C GLU A 73 2.53 8.10 4.13
N PRO A 74 2.91 8.71 3.00
CA PRO A 74 4.14 8.37 2.30
C PRO A 74 5.35 9.00 2.99
N VAL A 75 6.40 8.20 3.22
CA VAL A 75 7.63 8.65 3.90
C VAL A 75 8.90 8.44 3.08
N GLY A 76 8.81 7.71 1.98
CA GLY A 76 9.96 7.42 1.12
C GLY A 76 9.58 6.60 -0.10
N LYS A 77 10.58 6.01 -0.76
CA LYS A 77 10.37 5.14 -1.92
C LYS A 77 11.47 4.09 -2.08
N LYS A 78 11.11 2.92 -2.61
CA LYS A 78 12.05 1.93 -3.18
C LYS A 78 11.92 2.00 -4.70
N GLY A 79 12.90 2.61 -5.36
CA GLY A 79 12.76 2.98 -6.78
C GLY A 79 11.60 3.98 -6.95
N ASN A 80 10.60 3.62 -7.74
CA ASN A 80 9.39 4.43 -7.96
C ASN A 80 8.20 4.05 -7.07
N ILE A 81 8.36 3.05 -6.20
CA ILE A 81 7.28 2.57 -5.34
C ILE A 81 7.30 3.32 -4.01
N PRO A 82 6.23 4.04 -3.65
CA PRO A 82 6.17 4.74 -2.37
C PRO A 82 6.16 3.75 -1.21
N ILE A 83 6.83 4.16 -0.14
CA ILE A 83 6.83 3.50 1.17
C ILE A 83 5.99 4.36 2.09
N PHE A 84 5.05 3.71 2.78
CA PHE A 84 4.13 4.36 3.70
C PHE A 84 4.36 3.89 5.13
N ILE A 85 3.96 4.71 6.09
CA ILE A 85 3.77 4.34 7.50
C ILE A 85 2.34 4.69 7.91
N GLU A 86 1.91 4.24 9.08
CA GLU A 86 0.69 4.81 9.68
C GLU A 86 0.93 6.26 10.08
N THR A 87 -0.04 7.14 9.85
CA THR A 87 0.04 8.61 10.05
C THR A 87 0.45 9.06 11.46
N TRP A 88 0.41 8.16 12.46
CA TRP A 88 0.76 8.45 13.85
C TRP A 88 2.11 7.86 14.28
N GLN A 89 2.82 7.15 13.39
CA GLN A 89 4.10 6.54 13.70
C GLN A 89 5.27 7.50 13.49
N ASP A 90 6.36 7.27 14.21
CA ASP A 90 7.62 7.99 13.99
C ASP A 90 8.26 7.56 12.67
N ALA A 91 8.41 8.53 11.76
CA ALA A 91 8.98 8.30 10.43
C ALA A 91 10.50 8.09 10.43
N ASP A 92 11.21 8.42 11.51
CA ASP A 92 12.67 8.28 11.56
C ASP A 92 13.10 6.82 11.77
N ALA A 93 12.31 6.04 12.51
CA ALA A 93 12.64 4.65 12.84
C ALA A 93 11.41 3.74 12.97
N PRO A 94 10.52 3.65 11.96
CA PRO A 94 9.28 2.89 12.07
C PRO A 94 9.55 1.39 12.17
N ASP A 95 8.81 0.69 13.02
CA ASP A 95 8.89 -0.78 13.13
C ASP A 95 8.18 -1.49 11.97
N ILE A 96 7.21 -0.79 11.37
CA ILE A 96 6.38 -1.28 10.27
C ILE A 96 6.35 -0.24 9.17
N VAL A 97 6.53 -0.70 7.94
CA VAL A 97 6.29 0.10 6.75
C VAL A 97 5.36 -0.67 5.82
N TYR A 98 4.73 0.06 4.91
CA TYR A 98 3.75 -0.45 3.99
C TYR A 98 4.13 -0.12 2.56
N VAL A 99 3.85 -1.06 1.66
CA VAL A 99 4.05 -0.89 0.23
C VAL A 99 2.76 -1.28 -0.47
N MET A 100 2.30 -0.46 -1.42
CA MET A 100 1.11 -0.77 -2.20
C MET A 100 1.32 -2.07 -2.99
N ALA A 101 0.51 -3.08 -2.67
CA ALA A 101 0.46 -4.33 -3.42
C ALA A 101 -0.52 -4.22 -4.58
N LYS A 102 -1.69 -3.61 -4.35
CA LYS A 102 -2.75 -3.46 -5.36
C LYS A 102 -3.56 -2.19 -5.09
N SER A 103 -3.64 -1.30 -6.07
CA SER A 103 -4.38 -0.03 -5.98
C SER A 103 -5.88 -0.27 -5.91
N ALA A 104 -6.37 -1.20 -6.73
CA ALA A 104 -7.72 -1.73 -6.65
C ALA A 104 -7.95 -2.44 -5.30
N GLY A 105 -8.74 -1.81 -4.42
CA GLY A 105 -9.03 -2.29 -3.07
C GLY A 105 -8.04 -1.82 -1.99
N CYS A 106 -7.18 -0.84 -2.29
CA CYS A 106 -6.28 -0.22 -1.32
C CYS A 106 -5.41 -1.23 -0.55
N LEU A 107 -4.88 -2.27 -1.22
CA LEU A 107 -4.17 -3.33 -0.52
C LEU A 107 -2.69 -3.00 -0.40
N PHE A 108 -2.21 -2.93 0.84
CA PHE A 108 -0.81 -2.68 1.16
C PHE A 108 -0.19 -3.90 1.82
N GLN A 109 0.96 -4.32 1.30
CA GLN A 109 1.79 -5.33 1.94
C GLN A 109 2.52 -4.70 3.12
N THR A 110 2.34 -5.30 4.29
CA THR A 110 3.10 -4.96 5.50
C THR A 110 4.53 -5.49 5.39
N TYR A 111 5.48 -4.68 5.82
CA TYR A 111 6.88 -5.02 5.98
C TYR A 111 7.33 -4.68 7.40
N LYS A 112 8.00 -5.61 8.07
CA LYS A 112 8.45 -5.45 9.47
C LYS A 112 9.96 -5.27 9.54
N ARG A 113 10.41 -4.32 10.35
CA ARG A 113 11.83 -4.04 10.59
C ARG A 113 12.53 -5.28 11.12
N GLN A 114 13.72 -5.55 10.58
CA GLN A 114 14.57 -6.64 11.01
C GLN A 114 15.61 -6.08 11.99
N TYR A 115 15.55 -6.50 13.25
CA TYR A 115 16.51 -6.06 14.28
C TYR A 115 17.82 -6.83 14.25
N ASN A 116 17.94 -7.85 13.38
CA ASN A 116 19.17 -8.59 13.16
C ASN A 116 19.40 -8.76 11.64
N PRO A 117 20.31 -8.00 11.02
CA PRO A 117 20.55 -8.07 9.58
C PRO A 117 21.48 -9.25 9.28
N MET A 118 21.04 -10.49 9.51
CA MET A 118 21.63 -11.61 8.78
C MET A 118 20.84 -11.81 7.50
N PRO A 119 21.47 -11.70 6.31
CA PRO A 119 20.84 -12.16 5.08
C PRO A 119 20.53 -13.66 5.21
N PRO A 120 19.46 -14.17 4.59
CA PRO A 120 19.29 -15.61 4.45
C PRO A 120 20.46 -16.19 3.65
N GLU A 121 21.07 -17.27 4.15
CA GLU A 121 22.08 -18.09 3.45
C GLU A 121 21.52 -18.71 2.16
#